data_AF-A0A7W9PRQ5-F1
#
_entry.id   AF-A0A7W9PRQ5-F1
#
_cell.length_a   1.000
_cell.length_b   1.000
_cell.length_c   1.000
_cell.angle_alpha   90.00
_cell.angle_beta   90.00
_cell.angle_gamma   90.00
#
_symmetry.space_group_name_H-M   'P 1'
#
loop_
_entity.id
_entity.type
_entity.pdbx_description
1 polymer ?
#
loop_
_entity_poly.entity_id
_entity_poly.type
_entity_poly.pdbx_seq_one_letter_code
_entity_poly.pdbx_strand_id
1 'polypeptide(L)'
;MTAHLPTCSCCGDTLSDGSRVDIGFNLPDAALRAPEATRHQLGVRALMRVDGVGCFVRCLLPVSLTQATELVMGMWLEVDDATLRRAQDLWEDPRYADLSFQGKIANRIQPWGDELVGAEVTARVGDAEELPYVVTGHGPAAARLLAETWERDHVLSRFPNPLPVDVRTSLGDGWSVVRTAGLGASFADGTDHFTGPDRSVAVNLMEDDVPGRAPEDFLAALMAGAPDKLPAQRRTEPVPGGLRYAFWLTPEDNGRPRHEFYGFTVVTGSAAGAFCTYEDPAGLAWAQETWRSLNHDLRTAP
;
A
#
# COMPACT_ATOMS: atom_id res chain seq x y z
N MET A 1 23.55 4.13 -15.57
CA MET A 1 22.27 3.41 -15.76
C MET A 1 21.20 4.30 -15.18
N THR A 2 20.46 5.01 -16.02
CA THR A 2 19.34 5.85 -15.60
C THR A 2 18.20 4.91 -15.21
N ALA A 3 17.95 4.75 -13.92
CA ALA A 3 16.78 4.02 -13.45
C ALA A 3 15.54 4.80 -13.92
N HIS A 4 14.73 4.20 -14.77
CA HIS A 4 13.45 4.78 -15.15
C HIS A 4 12.55 4.63 -13.93
N LEU A 5 12.33 5.72 -13.22
CA LEU A 5 11.43 5.73 -12.08
C LEU A 5 10.00 5.40 -12.56
N PRO A 6 9.28 4.49 -11.88
CA PRO A 6 7.92 4.15 -12.25
C PRO A 6 6.99 5.37 -12.12
N THR A 7 5.89 5.42 -12.87
CA THR A 7 4.91 6.52 -12.79
C THR A 7 3.65 6.08 -12.04
N CYS A 8 3.02 7.01 -11.34
CA CYS A 8 1.77 6.78 -10.64
C CYS A 8 0.63 6.50 -11.64
N SER A 9 -0.13 5.42 -11.46
CA SER A 9 -1.27 5.11 -12.34
C SER A 9 -2.48 6.04 -12.15
N CYS A 10 -2.53 6.78 -11.05
CA CYS A 10 -3.60 7.74 -10.76
C CYS A 10 -3.37 9.10 -11.42
N CYS A 11 -2.14 9.63 -11.39
CA CYS A 11 -1.83 10.98 -11.87
C CYS A 11 -0.76 11.06 -12.96
N GLY A 12 -0.04 9.97 -13.24
CA GLY A 12 1.03 9.94 -14.24
C GLY A 12 2.38 10.49 -13.77
N ASP A 13 2.47 11.02 -12.55
CA ASP A 13 3.71 11.60 -12.01
C ASP A 13 4.78 10.55 -11.75
N THR A 14 6.05 10.96 -11.94
CA THR A 14 7.23 10.14 -11.62
C THR A 14 7.29 9.86 -10.13
N LEU A 15 7.34 8.57 -9.77
CA LEU A 15 7.48 8.14 -8.38
C LEU A 15 8.93 8.39 -7.92
N SER A 16 9.11 8.73 -6.64
CA SER A 16 10.42 9.05 -6.05
C SER A 16 11.42 7.88 -6.11
N ASP A 17 12.69 8.16 -5.84
CA ASP A 17 13.78 7.17 -5.80
C ASP A 17 13.69 6.14 -4.65
N GLY A 18 12.56 6.12 -3.94
CA GLY A 18 12.27 5.19 -2.84
C GLY A 18 12.84 5.60 -1.48
N SER A 19 13.67 6.65 -1.41
CA SER A 19 14.15 7.20 -0.14
C SER A 19 13.03 7.95 0.62
N ARG A 20 12.08 8.51 -0.11
CA ARG A 20 10.88 9.18 0.42
C ARG A 20 9.63 8.68 -0.28
N VAL A 21 8.59 8.32 0.45
CA VAL A 21 7.29 7.91 -0.09
C VAL A 21 6.25 8.91 0.39
N ASP A 22 5.56 9.59 -0.52
CA ASP A 22 4.50 10.54 -0.18
C ASP A 22 3.12 9.91 -0.39
N ILE A 23 2.26 9.97 0.63
CA ILE A 23 0.88 9.46 0.58
C ILE A 23 -0.07 10.52 1.13
N GLY A 24 -1.20 10.75 0.48
CA GLY A 24 -2.17 11.77 0.91
C GLY A 24 -3.55 11.20 1.22
N PHE A 25 -4.13 11.63 2.34
CA PHE A 25 -5.56 11.55 2.60
C PHE A 25 -6.26 12.73 1.95
N ASN A 26 -7.31 12.45 1.17
CA ASN A 26 -8.06 13.49 0.47
C ASN A 26 -8.92 14.34 1.41
N LEU A 27 -9.45 13.74 2.47
CA LEU A 27 -10.40 14.35 3.42
C LEU A 27 -10.16 13.79 4.83
N PRO A 28 -10.53 14.52 5.90
CA PRO A 28 -10.63 13.94 7.24
C PRO A 28 -11.74 12.89 7.29
N ASP A 29 -11.61 11.89 8.16
CA ASP A 29 -12.54 10.75 8.24
C ASP A 29 -13.98 11.21 8.53
N ALA A 30 -14.13 12.23 9.37
CA ALA A 30 -15.43 12.81 9.69
C ALA A 30 -16.07 13.51 8.48
N ALA A 31 -15.29 14.19 7.64
CA ALA A 31 -15.80 14.82 6.43
C ALA A 31 -16.24 13.78 5.39
N LEU A 32 -15.52 12.66 5.24
CA LEU A 32 -15.90 11.57 4.33
C LEU A 32 -17.31 11.04 4.59
N ARG A 33 -17.72 11.00 5.87
CA ARG A 33 -19.05 10.54 6.31
C ARG A 33 -20.12 11.62 6.25
N ALA A 34 -19.73 12.90 6.24
CA ALA A 34 -20.66 14.02 6.16
C ALA A 34 -21.20 14.21 4.72
N PRO A 35 -22.42 14.74 4.52
CA PRO A 35 -22.91 15.12 3.21
C PRO A 35 -21.97 16.12 2.51
N GLU A 36 -21.81 16.03 1.19
CA GLU A 36 -20.91 16.93 0.47
C GLU A 36 -21.30 18.40 0.61
N ALA A 37 -22.60 18.70 0.62
CA ALA A 37 -23.13 20.06 0.76
C ALA A 37 -22.79 20.75 2.10
N THR A 38 -22.37 20.00 3.12
CA THR A 38 -21.96 20.55 4.42
C THR A 38 -20.45 20.77 4.51
N ARG A 39 -19.70 20.46 3.46
CA ARG A 39 -18.24 20.59 3.40
C ARG A 39 -17.89 21.90 2.71
N HIS A 40 -17.19 22.76 3.42
CA HIS A 40 -16.74 24.07 2.93
C HIS A 40 -15.22 24.05 2.83
N GLN A 41 -14.69 23.90 1.62
CA GLN A 41 -13.29 24.24 1.38
C GLN A 41 -13.16 25.76 1.41
N LEU A 42 -12.20 26.26 2.18
CA LEU A 42 -11.88 27.68 2.19
C LEU A 42 -11.03 28.02 0.96
N GLY A 43 -10.62 29.27 0.80
CA GLY A 43 -9.85 29.73 -0.36
C GLY A 43 -8.59 28.90 -0.67
N VAL A 44 -8.12 28.12 0.31
CA VAL A 44 -7.00 27.20 0.21
C VAL A 44 -7.48 25.76 0.41
N ARG A 45 -7.08 24.84 -0.48
CA ARG A 45 -7.41 23.40 -0.42
C ARG A 45 -6.87 22.65 0.82
N ALA A 46 -6.09 23.34 1.67
CA ALA A 46 -5.56 22.84 2.92
C ALA A 46 -6.43 23.19 4.13
N LEU A 47 -7.49 23.98 3.95
CA LEU A 47 -8.35 24.47 5.04
C LEU A 47 -9.80 24.06 4.76
N MET A 48 -10.45 23.46 5.76
CA MET A 48 -11.79 22.94 5.62
C MET A 48 -12.64 23.22 6.85
N ARG A 49 -13.91 23.53 6.63
CA ARG A 49 -14.96 23.49 7.65
C ARG A 49 -16.02 22.49 7.24
N VAL A 50 -16.55 21.74 8.20
CA VAL A 50 -17.71 20.87 7.98
C VAL A 50 -18.79 21.21 9.00
N ASP A 51 -19.97 21.59 8.52
CA ASP A 51 -21.06 22.04 9.38
C ASP A 51 -21.47 20.96 10.39
N GLY A 52 -21.57 21.35 11.66
CA GLY A 52 -21.90 20.43 12.76
C GLY A 52 -20.82 19.40 13.09
N VAL A 53 -19.65 19.44 12.44
CA VAL A 53 -18.56 18.48 12.64
C VAL A 53 -17.31 19.16 13.19
N GLY A 54 -16.76 20.17 12.49
CA GLY A 54 -15.53 20.81 12.95
C GLY A 54 -14.76 21.59 11.90
N CYS A 55 -13.57 22.04 12.29
CA CYS A 55 -12.61 22.77 11.46
C CYS A 55 -11.34 21.93 11.29
N PHE A 56 -10.77 21.92 10.09
CA PHE A 56 -9.65 21.05 9.76
C PHE A 56 -8.57 21.78 8.97
N VAL A 57 -7.31 21.50 9.31
CA VAL A 57 -6.12 22.00 8.61
C VAL A 57 -5.30 20.82 8.12
N ARG A 58 -4.95 20.81 6.83
CA ARG A 58 -4.11 19.79 6.22
C ARG A 58 -2.65 20.00 6.60
N CYS A 59 -2.00 18.93 7.02
CA CYS A 59 -0.62 18.90 7.50
C CYS A 59 0.14 17.71 6.91
N LEU A 60 1.46 17.71 7.04
CA LEU A 60 2.35 16.60 6.68
C LEU A 60 2.83 15.89 7.94
N LEU A 61 2.74 14.57 7.94
CA LEU A 61 3.23 13.72 9.02
C LEU A 61 4.41 12.90 8.51
N PRO A 62 5.65 13.25 8.90
CA PRO A 62 6.81 12.44 8.58
C PRO A 62 6.90 11.22 9.51
N VAL A 63 7.21 10.06 8.95
CA VAL A 63 7.43 8.81 9.69
C VAL A 63 8.71 8.15 9.16
N SER A 64 9.63 7.86 10.07
CA SER A 64 10.86 7.14 9.75
C SER A 64 10.58 5.64 9.63
N LEU A 65 11.01 5.04 8.53
CA LEU A 65 10.90 3.61 8.27
C LEU A 65 12.30 2.96 8.20
N THR A 66 12.36 1.64 8.39
CA THR A 66 13.58 0.87 8.15
C THR A 66 14.05 1.01 6.70
N GLN A 67 15.30 0.62 6.44
CA GLN A 67 15.94 0.76 5.11
C GLN A 67 16.14 2.22 4.67
N ALA A 68 16.23 3.15 5.62
CA ALA A 68 16.45 4.58 5.39
C ALA A 68 15.36 5.21 4.49
N THR A 69 14.12 4.73 4.61
CA THR A 69 12.96 5.28 3.92
C THR A 69 12.19 6.23 4.84
N GLU A 70 11.79 7.38 4.32
CA GLU A 70 10.85 8.30 4.96
C GLU A 70 9.47 8.14 4.32
N LEU A 71 8.43 8.00 5.13
CA LEU A 71 7.04 8.11 4.69
C LEU A 71 6.50 9.48 5.12
N VAL A 72 6.07 10.29 4.16
CA VAL A 72 5.42 11.58 4.44
C VAL A 72 3.94 11.49 4.10
N MET A 73 3.09 11.61 5.13
CA MET A 73 1.64 11.50 4.98
C MET A 73 0.97 12.86 5.02
N GLY A 74 0.29 13.25 3.95
CA GLY A 74 -0.65 14.35 3.97
C GLY A 74 -1.93 13.97 4.70
N MET A 75 -2.15 14.51 5.89
CA MET A 75 -3.28 14.19 6.77
C MET A 75 -3.97 15.46 7.28
N TRP A 76 -5.11 15.31 7.95
CA TRP A 76 -5.89 16.42 8.48
C TRP A 76 -5.84 16.46 10.01
N LEU A 77 -5.66 17.65 10.56
CA LEU A 77 -5.83 17.93 11.98
C LEU A 77 -7.16 18.63 12.21
N GLU A 78 -7.94 18.15 13.17
CA GLU A 78 -9.06 18.88 13.75
C GLU A 78 -8.52 19.99 14.65
N VAL A 79 -9.00 21.22 14.43
CA VAL A 79 -8.61 22.42 15.15
C VAL A 79 -9.85 23.21 15.56
N ASP A 80 -9.67 24.19 16.45
CA ASP A 80 -10.74 25.13 16.74
C ASP A 80 -10.94 26.18 15.62
N ASP A 81 -12.07 26.88 15.69
CA ASP A 81 -12.47 27.90 14.73
C ASP A 81 -11.47 29.06 14.65
N ALA A 82 -10.90 29.45 15.79
CA ALA A 82 -9.94 30.55 15.87
C ALA A 82 -8.63 30.21 15.17
N THR A 83 -8.15 28.98 15.32
CA THR A 83 -6.96 28.43 14.66
C THR A 83 -7.17 28.35 13.16
N LEU A 84 -8.34 27.87 12.71
CA LEU A 84 -8.66 27.81 11.28
C LEU A 84 -8.66 29.21 10.64
N ARG A 85 -9.30 30.21 11.29
CA ARG A 85 -9.29 31.60 10.82
C ARG A 85 -7.88 32.18 10.79
N ARG A 86 -7.09 31.97 11.84
CA ARG A 86 -5.70 32.42 11.88
C ARG A 86 -4.87 31.80 10.76
N ALA A 87 -5.03 30.51 10.48
CA ALA A 87 -4.35 29.84 9.38
C ALA A 87 -4.78 30.43 8.02
N GLN A 88 -6.08 30.70 7.84
CA GLN A 88 -6.60 31.35 6.63
C GLN A 88 -6.03 32.76 6.44
N ASP A 89 -6.00 33.58 7.49
CA ASP A 89 -5.51 34.96 7.44
C ASP A 89 -4.01 35.03 7.14
N LEU A 90 -3.24 34.04 7.60
CA LEU A 90 -1.80 33.99 7.42
C LEU A 90 -1.38 33.32 6.12
N TRP A 91 -2.23 32.53 5.44
CA TRP A 91 -1.79 31.60 4.39
C TRP A 91 -0.98 32.24 3.24
N GLU A 92 -1.36 33.45 2.83
CA GLU A 92 -0.67 34.21 1.77
C GLU A 92 0.29 35.27 2.35
N ASP A 93 0.43 35.33 3.67
CA ASP A 93 1.29 36.27 4.40
C ASP A 93 2.66 35.61 4.65
N PRO A 94 3.79 36.31 4.49
CA PRO A 94 5.12 35.77 4.81
C PRO A 94 5.25 35.21 6.24
N ARG A 95 4.43 35.69 7.19
CA ARG A 95 4.35 35.18 8.57
C ARG A 95 3.73 33.79 8.67
N TYR A 96 3.22 33.23 7.57
CA TYR A 96 2.83 31.83 7.48
C TYR A 96 3.97 30.89 7.90
N ALA A 97 5.22 31.24 7.57
CA ALA A 97 6.40 30.48 7.97
C ALA A 97 6.56 30.35 9.51
N ASP A 98 5.93 31.22 10.29
CA ASP A 98 5.95 31.18 11.76
C ASP A 98 4.69 30.50 12.35
N LEU A 99 3.76 30.04 11.50
CA LEU A 99 2.52 29.43 11.96
C LEU A 99 2.81 28.11 12.69
N SER A 100 2.37 28.05 13.94
CA SER A 100 2.35 26.84 14.74
C SER A 100 1.03 26.75 15.51
N PHE A 101 0.47 25.56 15.58
CA PHE A 101 -0.80 25.30 16.24
C PHE A 101 -0.87 23.87 16.75
N GLN A 102 -1.74 23.65 17.73
CA GLN A 102 -2.12 22.33 18.19
C GLN A 102 -3.40 21.89 17.50
N GLY A 103 -3.52 20.58 17.27
CA GLY A 103 -4.72 19.97 16.73
C GLY A 103 -4.76 18.48 17.03
N LYS A 104 -5.86 17.83 16.66
CA LYS A 104 -6.07 16.39 16.86
C LYS A 104 -6.04 15.66 15.53
N ILE A 105 -5.39 14.50 15.46
CA ILE A 105 -5.34 13.70 14.23
C ILE A 105 -6.76 13.29 13.83
N ALA A 106 -7.20 13.68 12.63
CA ALA A 106 -8.56 13.47 12.14
C ALA A 106 -8.68 12.37 11.07
N ASN A 107 -7.57 11.70 10.74
CA ASN A 107 -7.54 10.55 9.84
C ASN A 107 -7.18 9.28 10.60
N ARG A 108 -7.84 8.17 10.29
CA ARG A 108 -7.38 6.85 10.73
C ARG A 108 -6.20 6.42 9.86
N ILE A 109 -5.02 6.32 10.47
CA ILE A 109 -3.77 6.00 9.78
C ILE A 109 -3.31 4.60 10.18
N GLN A 110 -3.42 3.63 9.29
CA GLN A 110 -2.89 2.28 9.51
C GLN A 110 -1.36 2.27 9.42
N PRO A 111 -0.65 1.43 10.20
CA PRO A 111 -1.16 0.39 11.11
C PRO A 111 -1.57 0.91 12.51
N TRP A 112 -1.42 2.20 12.81
CA TRP A 112 -1.63 2.76 14.14
C TRP A 112 -3.10 3.12 14.47
N GLY A 113 -3.97 3.02 13.47
CA GLY A 113 -5.35 3.49 13.38
C GLY A 113 -5.96 4.12 14.64
N ASP A 114 -6.54 3.29 15.49
CA ASP A 114 -7.39 3.74 16.59
C ASP A 114 -6.62 4.37 17.75
N GLU A 115 -5.31 4.14 17.87
CA GLU A 115 -4.48 4.78 18.90
C GLU A 115 -4.12 6.23 18.57
N LEU A 116 -4.10 6.57 17.26
CA LEU A 116 -3.73 7.91 16.80
C LEU A 116 -4.90 8.83 16.56
N VAL A 117 -6.07 8.32 16.16
CA VAL A 117 -7.24 9.17 15.90
C VAL A 117 -7.61 9.93 17.18
N GLY A 118 -7.68 11.26 17.07
CA GLY A 118 -7.95 12.14 18.21
C GLY A 118 -6.74 12.47 19.08
N ALA A 119 -5.58 11.87 18.83
CA ALA A 119 -4.35 12.20 19.54
C ALA A 119 -3.92 13.64 19.22
N GLU A 120 -3.49 14.36 20.25
CA GLU A 120 -3.07 15.75 20.13
C GLU A 120 -1.65 15.83 19.58
N VAL A 121 -1.42 16.76 18.65
CA VAL A 121 -0.11 17.02 18.07
C VAL A 121 0.09 18.53 17.88
N THR A 122 1.35 18.96 17.77
CA THR A 122 1.70 20.30 17.31
C THR A 122 2.16 20.21 15.87
N ALA A 123 1.57 21.04 15.00
CA ALA A 123 2.06 21.29 13.67
C ALA A 123 2.79 22.65 13.59
N ARG A 124 3.75 22.75 12.68
CA ARG A 124 4.52 23.98 12.42
C ARG A 124 4.89 24.06 10.95
N VAL A 125 4.76 25.25 10.38
CA VAL A 125 5.29 25.58 9.06
C VAL A 125 6.80 25.79 9.17
N GLY A 126 7.58 25.08 8.37
CA GLY A 126 9.03 25.29 8.28
C GLY A 126 9.44 26.12 7.06
N ASP A 127 8.67 25.98 5.98
CA ASP A 127 8.83 26.68 4.70
C ASP A 127 7.46 27.24 4.30
N ALA A 128 7.41 28.50 3.87
CA ALA A 128 6.17 29.18 3.49
C ALA A 128 5.48 28.54 2.27
N GLU A 129 6.21 27.79 1.44
CA GLU A 129 5.67 27.11 0.27
C GLU A 129 5.15 25.69 0.59
N GLU A 130 5.34 25.23 1.83
CA GLU A 130 4.95 23.88 2.26
C GLU A 130 3.75 23.88 3.23
N LEU A 131 3.09 22.72 3.32
CA LEU A 131 2.11 22.49 4.36
C LEU A 131 2.79 22.41 5.74
N PRO A 132 2.07 22.69 6.85
CA PRO A 132 2.63 22.53 8.18
C PRO A 132 3.01 21.06 8.45
N TYR A 133 4.18 20.82 9.04
CA TYR A 133 4.59 19.48 9.47
C TYR A 133 4.20 19.24 10.91
N VAL A 134 3.79 18.01 11.21
CA VAL A 134 3.65 17.53 12.58
C VAL A 134 5.06 17.36 13.16
N VAL A 135 5.36 18.12 14.22
CA VAL A 135 6.70 18.23 14.82
C VAL A 135 6.74 17.75 16.27
N THR A 136 5.58 17.55 16.90
CA THR A 136 5.48 17.07 18.28
C THR A 136 4.19 16.29 18.48
N GLY A 137 4.27 15.12 19.08
CA GLY A 137 3.12 14.34 19.51
C GLY A 137 2.89 14.48 21.02
N HIS A 138 1.64 14.72 21.41
CA HIS A 138 1.23 14.85 22.81
C HIS A 138 0.56 13.54 23.24
N GLY A 139 1.25 12.80 24.12
CA GLY A 139 0.83 11.48 24.58
C GLY A 139 1.67 10.34 24.00
N PRO A 140 1.62 9.14 24.61
CA PRO A 140 2.56 8.06 24.30
C PRO A 140 2.53 7.62 22.83
N ALA A 141 1.34 7.43 22.25
CA ALA A 141 1.20 6.94 20.88
C ALA A 141 1.73 7.94 19.84
N ALA A 142 1.33 9.20 19.91
CA ALA A 142 1.77 10.23 18.97
C ALA A 142 3.26 10.57 19.14
N ALA A 143 3.78 10.58 20.36
CA ALA A 143 5.22 10.79 20.59
C ALA A 143 6.05 9.63 20.01
N ARG A 144 5.59 8.39 20.21
CA ARG A 144 6.24 7.18 19.68
C ARG A 144 6.28 7.17 18.16
N LEU A 145 5.18 7.55 17.51
CA LEU A 145 5.07 7.62 16.06
C LEU A 145 6.19 8.45 15.41
N LEU A 146 6.50 9.62 16.00
CA LEU A 146 7.51 10.55 15.48
C LEU A 146 8.94 10.18 15.90
N ALA A 147 9.12 9.48 17.01
CA ALA A 147 10.43 9.18 17.59
C ALA A 147 11.00 7.83 17.13
N GLU A 148 10.15 6.86 16.81
CA GLU A 148 10.59 5.51 16.43
C GLU A 148 10.78 5.33 14.92
N THR A 149 11.61 4.35 14.58
CA THR A 149 11.72 3.82 13.22
C THR A 149 10.85 2.57 13.08
N TRP A 150 9.95 2.55 12.10
CA TRP A 150 8.98 1.48 11.90
C TRP A 150 9.40 0.51 10.80
N GLU A 151 8.95 -0.74 10.87
CA GLU A 151 9.24 -1.72 9.82
C GLU A 151 8.55 -1.30 8.50
N ARG A 152 9.37 -1.03 7.49
CA ARG A 152 8.97 -0.44 6.21
C ARG A 152 7.85 -1.21 5.54
N ASP A 153 7.98 -2.53 5.41
CA ASP A 153 7.04 -3.33 4.63
C ASP A 153 5.70 -3.51 5.36
N HIS A 154 5.74 -3.65 6.69
CA HIS A 154 4.59 -3.70 7.57
C HIS A 154 3.75 -2.42 7.51
N VAL A 155 4.40 -1.25 7.44
CA VAL A 155 3.71 0.04 7.30
C VAL A 155 3.20 0.23 5.87
N LEU A 156 4.08 0.10 4.87
CA LEU A 156 3.74 0.41 3.48
C LEU A 156 2.70 -0.55 2.89
N SER A 157 2.64 -1.80 3.35
CA SER A 157 1.62 -2.78 2.92
C SER A 157 0.19 -2.40 3.32
N ARG A 158 0.02 -1.47 4.27
CA ARG A 158 -1.31 -0.98 4.69
C ARG A 158 -1.92 0.05 3.77
N PHE A 159 -1.14 0.55 2.81
CA PHE A 159 -1.61 1.52 1.83
C PHE A 159 -1.95 0.80 0.52
N PRO A 160 -3.23 0.85 0.08
CA PRO A 160 -3.67 0.16 -1.14
C PRO A 160 -3.24 0.89 -2.42
N ASN A 161 -2.77 2.13 -2.33
CA ASN A 161 -2.34 2.89 -3.50
C ASN A 161 -1.04 2.30 -4.10
N PRO A 162 -0.83 2.47 -5.42
CA PRO A 162 0.47 2.19 -6.05
C PRO A 162 1.61 2.90 -5.33
N LEU A 163 2.69 2.18 -5.06
CA LEU A 163 3.89 2.72 -4.40
C LEU A 163 5.10 2.78 -5.34
N PRO A 164 6.07 3.68 -5.10
CA PRO A 164 7.32 3.79 -5.87
C PRO A 164 8.24 2.57 -5.76
N VAL A 165 7.96 1.70 -4.80
CA VAL A 165 8.89 0.71 -4.28
C VAL A 165 8.20 -0.65 -4.10
N ASP A 166 9.01 -1.70 -4.16
CA ASP A 166 8.57 -3.05 -3.84
C ASP A 166 8.29 -3.16 -2.33
N VAL A 167 7.20 -3.85 -1.98
CA VAL A 167 6.76 -4.03 -0.58
C VAL A 167 6.38 -5.47 -0.34
N ARG A 168 6.99 -6.12 0.66
CA ARG A 168 6.50 -7.43 1.12
C ARG A 168 5.16 -7.26 1.83
N THR A 169 4.15 -7.94 1.32
CA THR A 169 2.77 -7.88 1.80
C THR A 169 2.41 -9.23 2.41
N SER A 170 1.87 -9.24 3.63
CA SER A 170 1.31 -10.43 4.25
C SER A 170 -0.02 -10.77 3.60
N LEU A 171 -0.25 -12.06 3.36
CA LEU A 171 -1.48 -12.62 2.78
C LEU A 171 -2.35 -13.33 3.83
N GLY A 172 -1.91 -13.35 5.10
CA GLY A 172 -2.47 -14.23 6.13
C GLY A 172 -1.78 -15.60 6.21
N ASP A 173 -2.03 -16.35 7.28
CA ASP A 173 -1.59 -17.74 7.48
C ASP A 173 -0.10 -18.00 7.21
N GLY A 174 0.77 -17.07 7.62
CA GLY A 174 2.22 -17.16 7.42
C GLY A 174 2.68 -16.91 5.98
N TRP A 175 1.76 -16.64 5.05
CA TRP A 175 2.08 -16.32 3.67
C TRP A 175 2.39 -14.83 3.46
N SER A 176 3.33 -14.58 2.56
CA SER A 176 3.64 -13.24 2.06
C SER A 176 4.08 -13.27 0.60
N VAL A 177 3.94 -12.14 -0.08
CA VAL A 177 4.37 -11.92 -1.46
C VAL A 177 4.93 -10.52 -1.60
N VAL A 178 5.85 -10.30 -2.53
CA VAL A 178 6.30 -8.95 -2.89
C VAL A 178 5.30 -8.34 -3.84
N ARG A 179 4.63 -7.27 -3.40
CA ARG A 179 3.91 -6.35 -4.27
C ARG A 179 4.94 -5.44 -4.92
N THR A 180 5.17 -5.63 -6.22
CA THR A 180 6.16 -4.83 -6.96
C THR A 180 5.70 -3.38 -7.13
N ALA A 181 6.65 -2.45 -7.26
CA ALA A 181 6.40 -1.02 -7.49
C ALA A 181 5.38 -0.77 -8.61
N GLY A 182 4.54 0.25 -8.42
CA GLY A 182 3.49 0.65 -9.35
C GLY A 182 2.18 -0.14 -9.25
N LEU A 183 2.11 -1.21 -8.43
CA LEU A 183 0.86 -1.96 -8.21
C LEU A 183 0.09 -1.43 -6.99
N GLY A 184 -1.19 -1.11 -7.19
CA GLY A 184 -2.12 -0.91 -6.09
C GLY A 184 -2.59 -2.27 -5.53
N ALA A 185 -3.06 -2.31 -4.29
CA ALA A 185 -3.58 -3.50 -3.63
C ALA A 185 -5.08 -3.39 -3.37
N SER A 186 -5.79 -4.51 -3.52
CA SER A 186 -7.20 -4.66 -3.14
C SER A 186 -7.46 -6.12 -2.79
N PHE A 187 -8.49 -6.38 -1.98
CA PHE A 187 -8.92 -7.74 -1.64
C PHE A 187 -10.36 -7.92 -2.09
N ALA A 188 -10.62 -8.95 -2.90
CA ALA A 188 -11.93 -9.26 -3.44
C ALA A 188 -12.07 -10.78 -3.57
N ASP A 189 -13.25 -11.32 -3.25
CA ASP A 189 -13.58 -12.73 -3.45
C ASP A 189 -12.53 -13.73 -2.88
N GLY A 190 -11.97 -13.41 -1.71
CA GLY A 190 -10.97 -14.27 -1.06
C GLY A 190 -9.56 -14.20 -1.67
N THR A 191 -9.31 -13.23 -2.54
CA THR A 191 -8.09 -13.11 -3.34
C THR A 191 -7.47 -11.73 -3.16
N ASP A 192 -6.15 -11.69 -2.97
CA ASP A 192 -5.36 -10.46 -2.99
C ASP A 192 -5.03 -10.08 -4.43
N HIS A 193 -5.45 -8.90 -4.85
CA HIS A 193 -5.19 -8.36 -6.18
C HIS A 193 -4.18 -7.22 -6.11
N PHE A 194 -3.08 -7.36 -6.84
CA PHE A 194 -2.12 -6.29 -7.08
C PHE A 194 -2.18 -5.85 -8.54
N THR A 195 -2.64 -4.62 -8.80
CA THR A 195 -3.00 -4.17 -10.16
C THR A 195 -2.28 -2.87 -10.52
N GLY A 196 -1.69 -2.85 -11.72
CA GLY A 196 -1.14 -1.66 -12.37
C GLY A 196 -1.71 -1.52 -13.80
N PRO A 197 -1.25 -0.52 -14.57
CA PRO A 197 -1.78 -0.24 -15.90
C PRO A 197 -1.53 -1.35 -16.93
N ASP A 198 -0.36 -2.00 -16.85
CA ASP A 198 0.18 -2.92 -17.86
C ASP A 198 0.27 -4.37 -17.36
N ARG A 199 0.05 -4.58 -16.05
CA ARG A 199 0.18 -5.87 -15.40
C ARG A 199 -0.63 -5.96 -14.12
N SER A 200 -0.99 -7.19 -13.76
CA SER A 200 -1.65 -7.49 -12.50
C SER A 200 -1.30 -8.89 -12.04
N VAL A 201 -1.36 -9.12 -10.73
CA VAL A 201 -1.30 -10.44 -10.12
C VAL A 201 -2.44 -10.60 -9.13
N ALA A 202 -3.11 -11.75 -9.19
CA ALA A 202 -4.07 -12.20 -8.21
C ALA A 202 -3.44 -13.35 -7.42
N VAL A 203 -3.49 -13.27 -6.09
CA VAL A 203 -2.90 -14.26 -5.19
C VAL A 203 -3.98 -14.85 -4.30
N ASN A 204 -4.11 -16.17 -4.33
CA ASN A 204 -5.07 -16.91 -3.53
C ASN A 204 -4.36 -17.92 -2.63
N LEU A 205 -4.84 -18.08 -1.41
CA LEU A 205 -4.39 -19.12 -0.49
C LEU A 205 -5.33 -20.32 -0.57
N MET A 206 -4.76 -21.52 -0.45
CA MET A 206 -5.47 -22.79 -0.47
C MET A 206 -4.98 -23.67 0.67
N GLU A 207 -5.91 -24.33 1.34
CA GLU A 207 -5.61 -25.33 2.36
C GLU A 207 -5.77 -26.73 1.79
N ASP A 208 -4.92 -27.65 2.26
CA ASP A 208 -5.04 -29.06 1.95
C ASP A 208 -6.11 -29.71 2.83
N ASP A 209 -7.15 -30.26 2.21
CA ASP A 209 -8.24 -30.98 2.88
C ASP A 209 -7.91 -32.44 3.22
N VAL A 210 -6.75 -32.94 2.78
CA VAL A 210 -6.28 -34.31 3.00
C VAL A 210 -5.08 -34.31 3.95
N PRO A 211 -5.27 -34.71 5.23
CA PRO A 211 -4.19 -34.72 6.21
C PRO A 211 -3.00 -35.58 5.78
N GLY A 212 -1.80 -35.01 5.82
CA GLY A 212 -0.55 -35.71 5.54
C GLY A 212 -0.28 -36.00 4.06
N ARG A 213 -1.08 -35.45 3.14
CA ARG A 213 -0.81 -35.51 1.70
C ARG A 213 0.54 -34.84 1.40
N ALA A 214 1.33 -35.47 0.52
CA ALA A 214 2.60 -34.90 0.08
C ALA A 214 2.36 -33.65 -0.78
N PRO A 215 3.22 -32.62 -0.71
CA PRO A 215 3.07 -31.41 -1.52
C PRO A 215 2.92 -31.67 -3.03
N GLU A 216 3.58 -32.70 -3.57
CA GLU A 216 3.48 -33.11 -4.97
C GLU A 216 2.08 -33.63 -5.33
N ASP A 217 1.48 -34.41 -4.44
CA ASP A 217 0.13 -34.95 -4.60
C ASP A 217 -0.93 -33.84 -4.43
N PHE A 218 -0.68 -32.89 -3.53
CA PHE A 218 -1.53 -31.71 -3.40
C PHE A 218 -1.48 -30.85 -4.66
N LEU A 219 -0.28 -30.58 -5.17
CA LEU A 219 -0.13 -29.91 -6.46
C LEU A 219 -0.87 -30.67 -7.57
N ALA A 220 -0.71 -32.00 -7.65
CA ALA A 220 -1.40 -32.78 -8.68
C ALA A 220 -2.93 -32.63 -8.60
N ALA A 221 -3.49 -32.55 -7.39
CA ALA A 221 -4.91 -32.29 -7.19
C ALA A 221 -5.32 -30.86 -7.58
N LEU A 222 -4.55 -29.83 -7.19
CA LEU A 222 -4.79 -28.44 -7.60
C LEU A 222 -4.73 -28.28 -9.13
N MET A 223 -3.91 -29.10 -9.78
CA MET A 223 -3.71 -29.09 -11.23
C MET A 223 -4.71 -29.95 -12.00
N ALA A 224 -5.66 -30.61 -11.33
CA ALA A 224 -6.65 -31.46 -11.98
C ALA A 224 -7.49 -30.65 -12.98
N GLY A 225 -7.47 -31.06 -14.26
CA GLY A 225 -8.20 -30.37 -15.34
C GLY A 225 -7.49 -29.15 -15.94
N ALA A 226 -6.25 -28.86 -15.54
CA ALA A 226 -5.44 -27.85 -16.21
C ALA A 226 -5.10 -28.28 -17.65
N PRO A 227 -4.93 -27.33 -18.58
CA PRO A 227 -4.63 -27.64 -19.98
C PRO A 227 -3.30 -28.39 -20.12
N ASP A 228 -3.18 -29.17 -21.19
CA ASP A 228 -1.90 -29.76 -21.61
C ASP A 228 -0.90 -28.64 -21.93
N LYS A 229 0.25 -28.66 -21.28
CA LYS A 229 1.26 -27.60 -21.37
C LYS A 229 2.48 -28.08 -22.13
N LEU A 230 2.96 -27.24 -23.04
CA LEU A 230 4.23 -27.47 -23.70
C LEU A 230 5.35 -27.53 -22.64
N PRO A 231 6.29 -28.50 -22.70
CA PRO A 231 7.38 -28.59 -21.74
C PRO A 231 8.24 -27.31 -21.62
N ALA A 232 8.31 -26.51 -22.68
CA ALA A 232 9.02 -25.24 -22.69
C ALA A 232 8.29 -24.10 -21.95
N GLN A 233 7.00 -24.27 -21.66
CA GLN A 233 6.11 -23.29 -21.01
C GLN A 233 5.75 -23.67 -19.59
N ARG A 234 6.59 -24.47 -18.93
CA ARG A 234 6.42 -24.87 -17.53
C ARG A 234 7.74 -24.84 -16.81
N ARG A 235 7.68 -24.67 -15.49
CA ARG A 235 8.83 -24.68 -14.61
C ARG A 235 8.48 -25.30 -13.27
N THR A 236 9.39 -26.10 -12.72
CA THR A 236 9.28 -26.68 -11.38
C THR A 236 10.55 -26.38 -10.61
N GLU A 237 10.42 -25.92 -9.37
CA GLU A 237 11.53 -25.59 -8.48
C GLU A 237 11.27 -26.21 -7.09
N PRO A 238 12.22 -26.91 -6.47
CA PRO A 238 12.06 -27.35 -5.08
C PRO A 238 12.14 -26.14 -4.12
N VAL A 239 11.39 -26.19 -3.02
CA VAL A 239 11.49 -25.22 -1.91
C VAL A 239 11.55 -25.96 -0.56
N PRO A 240 12.01 -25.34 0.54
CA PRO A 240 11.95 -25.98 1.84
C PRO A 240 10.52 -26.40 2.20
N GLY A 241 10.31 -27.70 2.43
CA GLY A 241 9.00 -28.25 2.80
C GLY A 241 7.98 -28.40 1.66
N GLY A 242 8.40 -28.26 0.40
CA GLY A 242 7.53 -28.52 -0.74
C GLY A 242 8.11 -28.14 -2.10
N LEU A 243 7.27 -27.62 -3.00
CA LEU A 243 7.68 -27.28 -4.35
C LEU A 243 6.94 -26.07 -4.91
N ARG A 244 7.54 -25.55 -5.97
CA ARG A 244 7.02 -24.50 -6.82
C ARG A 244 6.76 -25.09 -8.19
N TYR A 245 5.58 -24.85 -8.73
CA TYR A 245 5.24 -25.18 -10.11
C TYR A 245 4.61 -23.98 -10.81
N ALA A 246 5.01 -23.72 -12.05
CA ALA A 246 4.41 -22.68 -12.86
C ALA A 246 4.28 -23.10 -14.33
N PHE A 247 3.37 -22.44 -15.02
CA PHE A 247 3.21 -22.49 -16.46
C PHE A 247 2.66 -21.18 -16.99
N TRP A 248 2.81 -20.93 -18.29
CA TRP A 248 2.32 -19.70 -18.91
C TRP A 248 1.79 -19.95 -20.30
N LEU A 249 0.84 -19.12 -20.70
CA LEU A 249 0.11 -19.20 -21.96
C LEU A 249 0.05 -17.80 -22.58
N THR A 250 -0.16 -17.77 -23.89
CA THR A 250 -0.45 -16.51 -24.61
C THR A 250 -1.74 -16.72 -25.40
N PRO A 251 -2.92 -16.73 -24.75
CA PRO A 251 -4.18 -16.76 -25.48
C PRO A 251 -4.33 -15.53 -26.39
N GLU A 252 -5.02 -15.73 -27.51
CA GLU A 252 -5.50 -14.63 -28.34
C GLU A 252 -6.88 -14.21 -27.84
N ASP A 253 -7.03 -12.94 -27.45
CA ASP A 253 -8.30 -12.35 -27.05
C ASP A 253 -8.60 -11.14 -27.96
N ASN A 254 -9.70 -11.18 -28.70
CA ASN A 254 -10.10 -10.14 -29.66
C ASN A 254 -8.98 -9.71 -30.65
N GLY A 255 -8.11 -10.65 -31.03
CA GLY A 255 -6.99 -10.42 -31.95
C GLY A 255 -5.77 -9.72 -31.32
N ARG A 256 -5.73 -9.61 -29.99
CA ARG A 256 -4.54 -9.15 -29.24
C ARG A 256 -4.01 -10.30 -28.38
N PRO A 257 -2.68 -10.51 -28.35
CA PRO A 257 -2.10 -11.48 -27.42
C PRO A 257 -2.26 -10.96 -26.00
N ARG A 258 -2.77 -11.81 -25.10
CA ARG A 258 -2.74 -11.58 -23.66
C ARG A 258 -1.78 -12.60 -23.07
N HIS A 259 -0.83 -12.17 -22.26
CA HIS A 259 0.09 -13.10 -21.62
C HIS A 259 -0.39 -13.44 -20.22
N GLU A 260 -0.43 -14.73 -19.92
CA GLU A 260 -0.92 -15.27 -18.66
C GLU A 260 0.13 -16.18 -18.04
N PHE A 261 0.37 -16.00 -16.75
CA PHE A 261 1.25 -16.83 -15.95
C PHE A 261 0.48 -17.38 -14.76
N TYR A 262 0.62 -18.68 -14.53
CA TYR A 262 -0.01 -19.40 -13.43
C TYR A 262 1.11 -20.06 -12.62
N GLY A 263 1.29 -19.65 -11.38
CA GLY A 263 2.29 -20.19 -10.46
C GLY A 263 1.66 -20.69 -9.17
N PHE A 264 2.15 -21.81 -8.65
CA PHE A 264 1.76 -22.39 -7.39
C PHE A 264 3.03 -22.58 -6.55
N THR A 265 2.98 -22.17 -5.28
CA THR A 265 3.94 -22.55 -4.25
C THR A 265 3.20 -23.42 -3.26
N VAL A 266 3.59 -24.68 -3.15
CA VAL A 266 2.91 -25.70 -2.34
C VAL A 266 3.87 -26.16 -1.25
N VAL A 267 3.39 -26.16 -0.01
CA VAL A 267 4.05 -26.72 1.16
C VAL A 267 3.12 -27.71 1.83
N THR A 268 3.58 -28.44 2.84
CA THR A 268 2.72 -29.35 3.59
C THR A 268 1.50 -28.62 4.16
N GLY A 269 0.30 -29.03 3.77
CA GLY A 269 -0.97 -28.53 4.31
C GLY A 269 -1.48 -27.23 3.70
N SER A 270 -0.70 -26.52 2.88
CA SER A 270 -1.09 -25.20 2.35
C SER A 270 -0.41 -24.89 1.02
N ALA A 271 -1.06 -24.06 0.20
CA ALA A 271 -0.50 -23.54 -1.04
C ALA A 271 -0.88 -22.08 -1.25
N ALA A 272 -0.04 -21.37 -2.00
CA ALA A 272 -0.38 -20.07 -2.56
C ALA A 272 -0.29 -20.11 -4.09
N GLY A 273 -1.33 -19.64 -4.75
CA GLY A 273 -1.45 -19.51 -6.19
C GLY A 273 -1.22 -18.05 -6.59
N ALA A 274 -0.46 -17.82 -7.65
CA ALA A 274 -0.29 -16.51 -8.27
C ALA A 274 -0.72 -16.61 -9.74
N PHE A 275 -1.73 -15.83 -10.10
CA PHE A 275 -2.15 -15.65 -11.48
C PHE A 275 -1.76 -14.25 -11.93
N CYS A 276 -0.81 -14.16 -12.86
CA CYS A 276 -0.34 -12.89 -13.40
C CYS A 276 -0.83 -12.70 -14.83
N THR A 277 -1.23 -11.47 -15.17
CA THR A 277 -1.51 -11.04 -16.54
C THR A 277 -0.69 -9.82 -16.86
N TYR A 278 -0.17 -9.75 -18.10
CA TYR A 278 0.70 -8.66 -18.53
C TYR A 278 0.62 -8.47 -20.06
N GLU A 279 0.87 -7.25 -20.53
CA GLU A 279 0.74 -6.91 -21.95
C GLU A 279 1.99 -7.24 -22.79
N ASP A 280 3.20 -6.99 -22.26
CA ASP A 280 4.47 -7.22 -22.96
C ASP A 280 5.01 -8.64 -22.67
N PRO A 281 5.38 -9.46 -23.66
CA PRO A 281 6.02 -10.76 -23.44
C PRO A 281 7.20 -10.75 -22.44
N ALA A 282 7.95 -9.65 -22.35
CA ALA A 282 9.04 -9.46 -21.38
C ALA A 282 8.55 -9.51 -19.91
N GLY A 283 7.27 -9.23 -19.67
CA GLY A 283 6.61 -9.34 -18.37
C GLY A 283 6.63 -10.74 -17.77
N LEU A 284 6.98 -11.79 -18.53
CA LEU A 284 7.19 -13.14 -17.99
C LEU A 284 8.27 -13.16 -16.90
N ALA A 285 9.33 -12.36 -17.02
CA ALA A 285 10.38 -12.28 -16.01
C ALA A 285 9.82 -11.75 -14.68
N TRP A 286 9.06 -10.65 -14.75
CA TRP A 286 8.36 -10.08 -13.60
C TRP A 286 7.36 -11.05 -12.96
N ALA A 287 6.57 -11.76 -13.77
CA ALA A 287 5.59 -12.73 -13.27
C ALA A 287 6.27 -13.89 -12.51
N GLN A 288 7.39 -14.39 -13.06
CA GLN A 288 8.19 -15.41 -12.39
C GLN A 288 8.83 -14.92 -11.09
N GLU A 289 9.34 -13.68 -11.06
CA GLU A 289 9.91 -13.08 -9.85
C GLU A 289 8.85 -12.86 -8.76
N THR A 290 7.69 -12.36 -9.14
CA THR A 290 6.53 -12.17 -8.24
C THR A 290 6.11 -13.50 -7.62
N TRP A 291 5.94 -14.54 -8.44
CA TRP A 291 5.64 -15.88 -7.95
C TRP A 291 6.75 -16.47 -7.06
N ARG A 292 8.03 -16.27 -7.42
CA ARG A 292 9.16 -16.69 -6.58
C ARG A 292 9.26 -15.92 -5.27
N SER A 293 8.59 -14.79 -5.14
CA SER A 293 8.56 -14.01 -3.91
C SER A 293 7.57 -14.56 -2.87
N LEU A 294 6.66 -15.45 -3.29
CA LEU A 294 5.74 -16.16 -2.41
C LEU A 294 6.52 -16.95 -1.36
N ASN A 295 6.30 -16.61 -0.10
CA ASN A 295 7.00 -17.21 1.01
C ASN A 295 6.01 -17.59 2.10
N HIS A 296 6.17 -18.80 2.62
CA HIS A 296 5.43 -19.29 3.78
C HIS A 296 6.40 -19.41 4.95
N ASP A 297 6.22 -18.56 5.95
CA ASP A 297 6.97 -18.61 7.20
C ASP A 297 5.99 -18.62 8.37
N LEU A 298 5.85 -19.78 9.02
CA LEU A 298 4.99 -19.92 10.20
C LEU A 298 5.53 -19.14 11.41
N ARG A 299 6.74 -18.56 11.34
CA ARG A 299 7.32 -17.74 12.41
C ARG A 299 6.80 -16.31 12.43
N THR A 300 6.02 -15.89 11.44
CA THR A 300 5.50 -14.51 11.31
C THR A 300 4.00 -14.37 11.56
N ALA A 301 3.37 -15.33 12.26
CA ALA A 301 2.08 -15.05 12.87
C ALA A 301 2.28 -14.03 14.02
N PRO A 302 1.65 -12.84 13.99
CA PRO A 302 1.73 -11.87 15.08
C PRO A 302 1.13 -12.39 16.39
#